data_AF-A0A496VZM6-F1
#
_entry.id   AF-A0A496VZM6-F1
#
_cell.length_a   1.000
_cell.length_b   1.000
_cell.length_c   1.000
_cell.angle_alpha   90.00
_cell.angle_beta   90.00
_cell.angle_gamma   90.00
#
_symmetry.space_group_name_H-M   'P 1'
#
loop_
_entity.id
_entity.type
_entity.pdbx_description
1 polymer ?
#
loop_
_entity_poly.entity_id
_entity_poly.type
_entity_poly.pdbx_seq_one_letter_code
_entity_poly.pdbx_strand_id
1 'polypeptide(L)'
;MKTIQQRLILIITLLTGQCVVAQQEYSVYYRYLESHGKVCSPYHENLKKFMAPWSQMRSERKIAPGMKAFDKPTWKRLDKRQYTQISQQLIKQFDNHNLQQATDNQLEAWLNQSRYLYSTHIDIDNDGTVETVLRYEYQLSGASQFYANALVVVDDKIQHLDLEATQHLLQNPLTDHQNPAGRWIYAMYDLFLYQGEVYFDKWHDEINKQNTLSVFKTEGGTTKKVCTIEYELSKSLDYSIENTPIDETILIKLDGWHQLSKQQYDNKRYQFFQRLDGSSLQAQLDMIGKPIIGLGFDLQRDFDTVLTDLGFDLTHPLEQPYLKEIKKVIHGTFHSSHALQSALNAIMRQRANHLNKQGIKSAKSTFAYQNDQEIQTTFDKLIAPVYENQLDNWLAVAVNDSHQDNAEMSPLPLSNERIALLSLLSPHQDIQPIVLSLD
;
A
#
# COMPACT_ATOMS: atom_id res chain seq x y z
N MET A 1 19.48 12.20 -7.08
CA MET A 1 19.48 10.77 -6.69
C MET A 1 18.23 10.35 -5.89
N LYS A 2 17.89 10.95 -4.73
CA LYS A 2 16.65 10.62 -3.98
C LYS A 2 15.36 10.74 -4.81
N THR A 3 15.33 11.73 -5.72
CA THR A 3 14.22 11.97 -6.66
C THR A 3 14.05 10.88 -7.72
N ILE A 4 15.11 10.13 -8.05
CA ILE A 4 15.09 9.09 -9.08
C ILE A 4 14.58 7.76 -8.49
N GLN A 5 15.02 7.40 -7.27
CA GLN A 5 14.48 6.26 -6.52
C GLN A 5 13.00 6.45 -6.14
N GLN A 6 12.60 7.66 -5.73
CA GLN A 6 11.19 7.96 -5.41
C GLN A 6 10.29 7.87 -6.66
N ARG A 7 10.80 8.25 -7.84
CA ARG A 7 10.07 8.12 -9.12
C ARG A 7 9.97 6.67 -9.58
N LEU A 8 10.98 5.83 -9.34
CA LEU A 8 10.94 4.40 -9.66
C LEU A 8 9.86 3.67 -8.83
N ILE A 9 9.74 3.99 -7.54
CA ILE A 9 8.69 3.44 -6.66
C ILE A 9 7.30 3.93 -7.08
N LEU A 10 7.16 5.19 -7.50
CA LEU A 10 5.90 5.75 -7.97
C LEU A 10 5.41 5.09 -9.28
N ILE A 11 6.34 4.77 -10.19
CA ILE A 11 6.03 4.13 -11.49
C ILE A 11 5.63 2.66 -11.31
N ILE A 12 6.29 1.92 -10.40
CA ILE A 12 5.88 0.54 -10.04
C ILE A 12 4.48 0.53 -9.41
N THR A 13 4.10 1.58 -8.67
CA THR A 13 2.76 1.72 -8.08
C THR A 13 1.68 2.06 -9.12
N LEU A 14 2.04 2.74 -10.22
CA LEU A 14 1.12 3.10 -11.32
C LEU A 14 0.92 1.93 -12.29
N LEU A 15 2.02 1.27 -12.68
CA LEU A 15 2.22 -0.18 -12.69
C LEU A 15 1.06 -1.13 -12.93
N THR A 16 0.56 -1.61 -11.79
CA THR A 16 -0.17 -2.86 -11.63
C THR A 16 -1.66 -2.65 -11.41
N GLY A 17 -2.14 -1.40 -11.23
CA GLY A 17 -3.56 -1.09 -10.96
C GLY A 17 -4.16 -1.80 -9.72
N GLN A 18 -3.37 -2.62 -9.05
CA GLN A 18 -3.64 -3.36 -7.84
C GLN A 18 -2.41 -3.23 -6.95
N CYS A 19 -2.61 -2.63 -5.79
CA CYS A 19 -1.61 -2.57 -4.74
C CYS A 19 -1.49 -3.99 -4.15
N VAL A 20 -0.71 -4.86 -4.79
CA VAL A 20 -0.36 -6.15 -4.18
C VAL A 20 0.98 -5.95 -3.50
N VAL A 21 0.93 -5.86 -2.18
CA VAL A 21 2.11 -5.78 -1.34
C VAL A 21 2.71 -7.19 -1.30
N ALA A 22 3.90 -7.33 -1.85
CA ALA A 22 4.77 -8.47 -1.61
C ALA A 22 4.75 -8.80 -0.13
N GLN A 23 4.32 -10.00 0.24
CA GLN A 23 4.74 -10.57 1.51
C GLN A 23 6.22 -10.95 1.39
N GLN A 24 7.09 -9.97 1.18
CA GLN A 24 8.44 -10.04 1.73
C GLN A 24 8.23 -10.25 3.23
N GLU A 25 8.83 -11.30 3.80
CA GLU A 25 8.91 -11.48 5.24
C GLU A 25 9.78 -10.34 5.79
N TYR A 26 9.17 -9.17 5.96
CA TYR A 26 9.78 -8.08 6.67
C TYR A 26 9.76 -8.45 8.14
N SER A 27 10.95 -8.51 8.74
CA SER A 27 11.05 -8.51 10.19
C SER A 27 10.86 -7.07 10.64
N VAL A 28 9.71 -6.81 11.25
CA VAL A 28 9.44 -5.52 11.85
C VAL A 28 10.14 -5.47 13.21
N TYR A 29 11.09 -4.55 13.35
CA TYR A 29 11.70 -4.25 14.63
C TYR A 29 11.11 -2.97 15.19
N TYR A 30 10.82 -2.98 16.49
CA TYR A 30 10.38 -1.81 17.22
C TYR A 30 11.45 -1.43 18.23
N ARG A 31 11.92 -0.18 18.20
CA ARG A 31 12.92 0.34 19.14
C ARG A 31 12.37 1.52 19.93
N TYR A 32 12.73 1.60 21.21
CA TYR A 32 12.49 2.81 22.00
C TYR A 32 13.49 3.89 21.64
N LEU A 33 12.98 5.07 21.34
CA LEU A 33 13.78 6.29 21.34
C LEU A 33 13.66 7.02 22.68
N GLU A 34 12.46 7.00 23.28
CA GLU A 34 12.15 7.73 24.52
C GLU A 34 11.00 7.03 25.27
N SER A 35 11.08 6.93 26.60
CA SER A 35 10.06 6.28 27.44
C SER A 35 9.99 6.90 28.84
N HIS A 36 8.85 7.51 29.17
CA HIS A 36 8.61 8.20 30.45
C HIS A 36 7.30 7.77 31.15
N GLY A 37 6.47 6.94 30.52
CA GLY A 37 5.17 6.50 31.06
C GLY A 37 5.03 4.99 31.27
N LYS A 38 4.11 4.59 32.17
CA LYS A 38 3.79 3.16 32.43
C LYS A 38 3.19 2.42 31.23
N VAL A 39 2.61 3.16 30.27
CA VAL A 39 1.98 2.62 29.06
C VAL A 39 2.99 2.16 28.00
N CYS A 40 4.23 2.66 28.04
CA CYS A 40 5.18 2.55 26.94
C CYS A 40 5.65 1.11 26.70
N SER A 41 5.96 0.37 27.78
CA SER A 41 6.34 -1.05 27.72
C SER A 41 5.23 -1.93 27.19
N PRO A 42 4.04 -1.92 27.79
CA PRO A 42 2.92 -2.71 27.28
C PRO A 42 2.50 -2.32 25.85
N TYR A 43 2.55 -1.03 25.49
CA TYR A 43 2.12 -0.60 24.17
C TYR A 43 3.09 -1.03 23.07
N HIS A 44 4.40 -1.00 23.32
CA HIS A 44 5.39 -1.55 22.39
C HIS A 44 5.21 -3.05 22.17
N GLU A 45 4.95 -3.81 23.24
CA GLU A 45 4.65 -5.25 23.16
C GLU A 45 3.33 -5.50 22.41
N ASN A 46 2.36 -4.59 22.50
CA ASN A 46 1.16 -4.63 21.67
C ASN A 46 1.51 -4.51 20.19
N LEU A 47 2.29 -3.49 19.82
CA LEU A 47 2.64 -3.23 18.42
C LEU A 47 3.44 -4.39 17.80
N LYS A 48 4.39 -4.99 18.56
CA LYS A 48 5.17 -6.17 18.12
C LYS A 48 4.32 -7.35 17.68
N LYS A 49 3.13 -7.52 18.25
CA LYS A 49 2.23 -8.64 17.90
C LYS A 49 1.52 -8.45 16.57
N PHE A 50 1.58 -7.26 15.97
CA PHE A 50 1.02 -6.97 14.67
C PHE A 50 2.15 -6.76 13.67
N MET A 51 2.70 -7.87 13.14
CA MET A 51 3.59 -7.86 11.97
C MET A 51 2.78 -7.48 10.73
N ALA A 52 2.49 -6.19 10.60
CA ALA A 52 1.71 -5.68 9.50
C ALA A 52 2.58 -4.84 8.56
N PRO A 53 2.30 -4.87 7.24
CA PRO A 53 2.90 -3.92 6.31
C PRO A 53 2.69 -2.49 6.79
N TRP A 54 3.65 -1.62 6.49
CA TRP A 54 3.68 -0.20 6.87
C TRP A 54 2.34 0.54 6.75
N SER A 55 1.52 0.18 5.75
CA SER A 55 0.19 0.72 5.51
C SER A 55 -0.79 0.53 6.67
N GLN A 56 -0.71 -0.59 7.41
CA GLN A 56 -1.61 -0.85 8.53
C GLN A 56 -1.22 -0.07 9.80
N MET A 57 0.06 0.29 9.95
CA MET A 57 0.54 1.07 11.10
C MET A 57 0.06 2.53 11.06
N ARG A 58 -0.27 3.03 9.86
CA ARG A 58 -0.90 4.36 9.67
C ARG A 58 -2.38 4.36 10.07
N SER A 59 -3.07 3.22 10.00
CA SER A 59 -4.49 3.08 10.33
C SER A 59 -4.75 2.83 11.83
N GLU A 60 -6.02 2.58 12.18
CA GLU A 60 -6.45 2.12 13.51
C GLU A 60 -5.60 0.93 13.99
N ARG A 61 -4.81 1.18 15.04
CA ARG A 61 -3.88 0.23 15.64
C ARG A 61 -4.65 -0.74 16.50
N LYS A 62 -4.52 -2.03 16.20
CA LYS A 62 -5.24 -3.09 16.91
C LYS A 62 -4.65 -3.31 18.31
N ILE A 63 -5.47 -3.87 19.20
CA ILE A 63 -5.03 -4.40 20.50
C ILE A 63 -4.90 -5.91 20.39
N ALA A 64 -3.74 -6.43 20.78
CA ALA A 64 -3.41 -7.83 20.62
C ALA A 64 -4.22 -8.70 21.59
N PRO A 65 -4.67 -9.88 21.15
CA PRO A 65 -5.38 -10.81 22.02
C PRO A 65 -4.61 -11.07 23.33
N GLY A 66 -5.34 -11.04 24.45
CA GLY A 66 -4.79 -11.29 25.80
C GLY A 66 -4.24 -10.06 26.52
N MET A 67 -4.14 -8.90 25.88
CA MET A 67 -3.67 -7.66 26.52
C MET A 67 -4.80 -6.93 27.27
N LYS A 68 -5.29 -7.54 28.36
CA LYS A 68 -6.48 -7.09 29.12
C LYS A 68 -6.39 -5.68 29.74
N ALA A 69 -5.19 -5.12 29.82
CA ALA A 69 -5.01 -3.76 30.32
C ALA A 69 -5.31 -2.69 29.26
N PHE A 70 -5.44 -3.08 27.99
CA PHE A 70 -5.76 -2.19 26.89
C PHE A 70 -7.19 -2.36 26.44
N ASP A 71 -7.83 -1.23 26.14
CA ASP A 71 -9.14 -1.18 25.50
C ASP A 71 -9.14 -0.17 24.34
N LYS A 72 -10.20 -0.23 23.53
CA LYS A 72 -10.48 0.76 22.48
C LYS A 72 -11.79 1.47 22.79
N PRO A 73 -11.89 2.78 22.49
CA PRO A 73 -13.18 3.45 22.50
C PRO A 73 -14.15 2.76 21.55
N THR A 74 -15.43 2.75 21.91
CA THR A 74 -16.49 2.23 21.02
C THR A 74 -16.92 3.33 20.07
N TRP A 75 -16.49 3.22 18.81
CA TRP A 75 -16.83 4.17 17.77
C TRP A 75 -18.24 3.95 17.21
N LYS A 76 -19.07 4.99 17.25
CA LYS A 76 -20.34 5.05 16.54
C LYS A 76 -20.13 5.74 15.19
N ARG A 77 -20.40 5.02 14.11
CA ARG A 77 -20.36 5.60 12.76
C ARG A 77 -21.51 6.59 12.57
N LEU A 78 -21.18 7.78 12.06
CA LEU A 78 -22.13 8.84 11.73
C LEU A 78 -22.25 8.99 10.22
N ASP A 79 -23.43 9.43 9.75
CA ASP A 79 -23.58 9.90 8.39
C ASP A 79 -23.12 11.35 8.30
N LYS A 80 -21.91 11.57 7.79
CA LYS A 80 -21.33 12.92 7.60
C LYS A 80 -22.22 13.87 6.79
N ARG A 81 -23.15 13.38 5.96
CA ARG A 81 -24.11 14.23 5.23
C ARG A 81 -25.19 14.82 6.14
N GLN A 82 -25.44 14.22 7.30
CA GLN A 82 -26.30 14.78 8.35
C GLN A 82 -25.54 15.81 9.22
N TYR A 83 -24.21 15.77 9.18
CA TYR A 83 -23.30 16.60 9.98
C TYR A 83 -22.41 17.47 9.07
N THR A 84 -23.01 18.14 8.08
CA THR A 84 -22.27 18.97 7.11
C THR A 84 -21.59 20.17 7.77
N GLN A 85 -22.25 20.82 8.73
CA GLN A 85 -21.72 21.99 9.43
C GLN A 85 -20.41 21.67 10.18
N ILE A 86 -20.35 20.57 10.93
CA ILE A 86 -19.10 20.18 11.61
C ILE A 86 -18.05 19.71 10.61
N SER A 87 -18.46 19.01 9.54
CA SER A 87 -17.54 18.62 8.47
C SER A 87 -16.88 19.83 7.81
N GLN A 88 -17.63 20.91 7.59
CA GLN A 88 -17.08 22.18 7.09
C GLN A 88 -16.06 22.80 8.05
N GLN A 89 -16.34 22.78 9.37
CA GLN A 89 -15.41 23.29 10.38
C GLN A 89 -14.10 22.50 10.39
N LEU A 90 -14.19 21.16 10.31
CA LEU A 90 -13.01 20.28 10.22
C LEU A 90 -12.17 20.56 8.98
N ILE A 91 -12.83 20.70 7.83
CA ILE A 91 -12.16 21.02 6.57
C ILE A 91 -11.42 22.36 6.65
N LYS A 92 -12.09 23.39 7.20
CA LYS A 92 -11.46 24.69 7.41
C LYS A 92 -10.26 24.60 8.34
N GLN A 93 -10.37 23.82 9.42
CA GLN A 93 -9.30 23.66 10.40
C GLN A 93 -8.06 22.96 9.81
N PHE A 94 -8.22 21.90 9.01
CA PHE A 94 -7.10 21.07 8.54
C PHE A 94 -6.61 21.35 7.12
N ASP A 95 -7.29 22.21 6.34
CA ASP A 95 -6.87 22.57 4.96
C ASP A 95 -6.25 23.98 4.86
N ASN A 96 -6.03 24.62 6.01
CA ASN A 96 -5.42 25.92 6.32
C ASN A 96 -5.81 27.15 5.47
N HIS A 97 -5.79 27.13 4.13
CA HIS A 97 -5.88 28.38 3.33
C HIS A 97 -6.72 28.32 2.05
N ASN A 98 -7.12 27.15 1.54
CA ASN A 98 -7.84 27.10 0.25
C ASN A 98 -9.38 27.19 0.37
N LEU A 99 -9.94 26.98 1.57
CA LEU A 99 -11.37 26.67 1.73
C LEU A 99 -12.13 27.60 2.66
N GLN A 100 -11.56 28.73 3.11
CA GLN A 100 -12.37 29.75 3.81
C GLN A 100 -13.57 30.22 2.96
N GLN A 101 -13.46 30.11 1.62
CA GLN A 101 -14.52 30.36 0.64
C GLN A 101 -14.83 29.12 -0.23
N ALA A 102 -14.74 27.91 0.34
CA ALA A 102 -15.11 26.71 -0.39
C ALA A 102 -16.53 26.83 -0.95
N THR A 103 -16.67 26.68 -2.26
CA THR A 103 -17.97 26.55 -2.91
C THR A 103 -18.66 25.27 -2.43
N ASP A 104 -19.99 25.21 -2.48
CA ASP A 104 -20.75 24.00 -2.14
C ASP A 104 -20.26 22.77 -2.92
N ASN A 105 -19.83 22.96 -4.17
CA ASN A 105 -19.28 21.89 -5.01
C ASN A 105 -17.93 21.37 -4.47
N GLN A 106 -17.06 22.23 -3.95
CA GLN A 106 -15.79 21.82 -3.35
C GLN A 106 -16.03 21.07 -2.04
N LEU A 107 -16.99 21.52 -1.24
CA LEU A 107 -17.39 20.81 -0.02
C LEU A 107 -17.97 19.44 -0.34
N GLU A 108 -18.85 19.35 -1.33
CA GLU A 108 -19.44 18.09 -1.76
C GLU A 108 -18.36 17.13 -2.31
N ALA A 109 -17.41 17.64 -3.10
CA ALA A 109 -16.25 16.86 -3.54
C ALA A 109 -15.44 16.34 -2.34
N TRP A 110 -15.22 17.17 -1.32
CA TRP A 110 -14.52 16.76 -0.10
C TRP A 110 -15.27 15.71 0.70
N LEU A 111 -16.58 15.90 0.89
CA LEU A 111 -17.45 14.92 1.53
C LEU A 111 -17.45 13.59 0.75
N ASN A 112 -17.27 13.61 -0.56
CA ASN A 112 -17.15 12.38 -1.35
C ASN A 112 -15.77 11.72 -1.22
N GLN A 113 -14.71 12.49 -0.96
CA GLN A 113 -13.33 11.98 -0.76
C GLN A 113 -13.05 11.51 0.67
N SER A 114 -13.65 12.14 1.68
CA SER A 114 -13.56 11.64 3.05
C SER A 114 -14.23 10.27 3.13
N ARG A 115 -13.77 9.42 4.02
CA ARG A 115 -14.30 8.06 4.10
C ARG A 115 -15.44 8.01 5.10
N TYR A 116 -15.11 8.19 6.37
CA TYR A 116 -16.02 7.98 7.47
C TYR A 116 -15.89 9.08 8.53
N LEU A 117 -16.99 9.30 9.23
CA LEU A 117 -17.06 10.11 10.44
C LEU A 117 -17.53 9.19 11.57
N TYR A 118 -16.81 9.21 12.68
CA TYR A 118 -17.20 8.48 13.88
C TYR A 118 -17.28 9.43 15.08
N SER A 119 -18.10 9.07 16.05
CA SER A 119 -18.11 9.69 17.37
C SER A 119 -17.88 8.65 18.46
N THR A 120 -17.29 9.08 19.57
CA THR A 120 -17.24 8.36 20.83
C THR A 120 -17.44 9.35 21.97
N HIS A 121 -17.87 8.86 23.12
CA HIS A 121 -17.89 9.63 24.36
C HIS A 121 -16.78 9.09 25.26
N ILE A 122 -15.81 9.94 25.59
CA ILE A 122 -14.64 9.52 26.35
C ILE A 122 -14.02 10.72 27.08
N ASP A 123 -13.47 10.48 28.26
CA ASP A 123 -12.66 11.43 29.05
C ASP A 123 -11.29 11.62 28.38
N ILE A 124 -11.24 12.48 27.37
CA ILE A 124 -10.10 12.58 26.43
C ILE A 124 -8.87 13.19 27.08
N ASP A 125 -9.06 14.01 28.12
CA ASP A 125 -8.00 14.69 28.86
C ASP A 125 -7.82 14.19 30.30
N ASN A 126 -8.44 13.06 30.64
CA ASN A 126 -8.29 12.37 31.92
C ASN A 126 -8.62 13.26 33.14
N ASP A 127 -9.58 14.19 33.01
CA ASP A 127 -10.01 15.10 34.08
C ASP A 127 -11.26 14.60 34.85
N GLY A 128 -11.86 13.50 34.39
CA GLY A 128 -13.08 12.89 34.93
C GLY A 128 -14.37 13.34 34.25
N THR A 129 -14.31 14.32 33.35
CA THR A 129 -15.40 14.74 32.46
C THR A 129 -15.38 13.86 31.21
N VAL A 130 -16.52 13.72 30.54
CA VAL A 130 -16.62 12.90 29.33
C VAL A 130 -16.99 13.80 28.17
N GLU A 131 -16.13 13.87 27.17
CA GLU A 131 -16.31 14.72 25.99
C GLU A 131 -16.87 13.91 24.82
N THR A 132 -17.48 14.61 23.87
CA THR A 132 -17.79 14.05 22.56
C THR A 132 -16.59 14.23 21.64
N VAL A 133 -15.95 13.12 21.27
CA VAL A 133 -14.79 13.12 20.38
C VAL A 133 -15.19 12.60 19.02
N LEU A 134 -14.82 13.33 17.96
CA LEU A 134 -14.96 12.86 16.59
C LEU A 134 -13.65 12.32 16.04
N ARG A 135 -13.79 11.29 15.20
CA ARG A 135 -12.72 10.77 14.36
C ARG A 135 -13.12 10.94 12.89
N TYR A 136 -12.35 11.75 12.17
CA TYR A 136 -12.59 12.07 10.76
C TYR A 136 -11.53 11.40 9.89
N GLU A 137 -11.94 10.35 9.16
CA GLU A 137 -11.06 9.61 8.25
C GLU A 137 -11.07 10.26 6.87
N TYR A 138 -9.94 10.83 6.47
CA TYR A 138 -9.73 11.39 5.14
C TYR A 138 -8.96 10.40 4.27
N GLN A 139 -9.58 9.99 3.15
CA GLN A 139 -9.06 9.00 2.20
C GLN A 139 -8.83 7.59 2.79
N LEU A 140 -8.37 6.66 1.96
CA LEU A 140 -8.19 5.26 2.33
C LEU A 140 -6.78 5.02 2.87
N SER A 141 -6.69 4.46 4.08
CA SER A 141 -5.40 4.09 4.68
C SER A 141 -4.66 3.07 3.83
N GLY A 142 -3.35 3.26 3.68
CA GLY A 142 -2.50 2.41 2.83
C GLY A 142 -2.62 2.64 1.32
N ALA A 143 -3.70 3.28 0.85
CA ALA A 143 -3.93 3.56 -0.57
C ALA A 143 -3.62 5.01 -0.96
N SER A 144 -3.37 5.89 0.01
CA SER A 144 -3.02 7.29 -0.24
C SER A 144 -1.95 7.79 0.71
N GLN A 145 -1.01 8.55 0.15
CA GLN A 145 -0.05 9.38 0.89
C GLN A 145 -0.72 10.53 1.66
N PHE A 146 -1.98 10.84 1.34
CA PHE A 146 -2.76 11.89 2.00
C PHE A 146 -3.76 11.35 3.02
N TYR A 147 -3.64 10.07 3.41
CA TYR A 147 -4.47 9.51 4.46
C TYR A 147 -4.32 10.32 5.76
N ALA A 148 -5.45 10.62 6.38
CA ALA A 148 -5.50 11.26 7.69
C ALA A 148 -6.62 10.65 8.55
N ASN A 149 -6.41 10.71 9.85
CA ASN A 149 -7.35 10.30 10.89
C ASN A 149 -7.37 11.37 11.98
N ALA A 150 -8.06 12.48 11.71
CA ALA A 150 -8.10 13.61 12.62
C ALA A 150 -8.98 13.29 13.84
N LEU A 151 -8.48 13.63 15.03
CA LEU A 151 -9.25 13.61 16.27
C LEU A 151 -9.58 15.03 16.67
N VAL A 152 -10.84 15.26 17.00
CA VAL A 152 -11.30 16.56 17.50
C VAL A 152 -12.32 16.39 18.62
N VAL A 153 -12.46 17.42 19.44
CA VAL A 153 -13.49 17.53 20.46
C VAL A 153 -14.61 18.44 19.94
N VAL A 154 -15.86 18.07 20.19
CA VAL A 154 -17.04 18.82 19.78
C VAL A 154 -18.03 18.94 20.93
N ASP A 155 -18.99 19.84 20.80
CA ASP A 155 -20.12 19.89 21.72
C ASP A 155 -20.97 18.61 21.68
N ASP A 156 -21.81 18.40 22.69
CA ASP A 156 -22.69 17.23 22.82
C ASP A 156 -23.67 17.05 21.66
N LYS A 157 -23.93 18.12 20.90
CA LYS A 157 -24.85 18.13 19.77
C LYS A 157 -24.13 17.90 18.43
N ILE A 158 -22.80 17.84 18.44
CA ILE A 158 -21.94 17.70 17.27
C ILE A 158 -22.18 18.87 16.28
N GLN A 159 -22.40 20.08 16.81
CA GLN A 159 -22.67 21.28 16.02
C GLN A 159 -21.45 22.19 15.91
N HIS A 160 -20.67 22.29 16.99
CA HIS A 160 -19.51 23.17 17.08
C HIS A 160 -18.26 22.39 17.48
N LEU A 161 -17.14 22.77 16.86
CA LEU A 161 -15.81 22.31 17.23
C LEU A 161 -15.38 23.01 18.52
N ASP A 162 -15.01 22.23 19.53
CA ASP A 162 -14.33 22.76 20.70
C ASP A 162 -12.85 22.93 20.35
N LEU A 163 -12.48 24.14 19.95
CA LEU A 163 -11.13 24.44 19.50
C LEU A 163 -10.09 24.36 20.63
N GLU A 164 -10.48 24.71 21.84
CA GLU A 164 -9.59 24.71 23.00
C GLU A 164 -9.24 23.27 23.38
N ALA A 165 -10.26 22.43 23.57
CA ALA A 165 -10.05 21.01 23.88
C ALA A 165 -9.36 20.28 22.71
N THR A 166 -9.74 20.58 21.46
CA THR A 166 -9.10 20.00 20.27
C THR A 166 -7.62 20.36 20.18
N GLN A 167 -7.21 21.58 20.56
CA GLN A 167 -5.83 22.02 20.47
C GLN A 167 -4.87 21.12 21.24
N HIS A 168 -5.32 20.53 22.35
CA HIS A 168 -4.52 19.59 23.12
C HIS A 168 -4.20 18.30 22.34
N LEU A 169 -5.05 17.90 21.39
CA LEU A 169 -4.84 16.70 20.58
C LEU A 169 -3.92 16.95 19.38
N LEU A 170 -3.70 18.21 19.00
CA LEU A 170 -2.93 18.58 17.81
C LEU A 170 -1.43 18.57 18.09
N GLN A 171 -0.75 17.51 17.68
CA GLN A 171 0.69 17.28 17.85
C GLN A 171 1.45 17.36 16.51
N ASN A 172 1.10 18.33 15.67
CA ASN A 172 1.63 18.48 14.32
C ASN A 172 2.95 19.29 14.28
N PRO A 173 3.89 19.00 13.37
CA PRO A 173 5.21 19.65 13.33
C PRO A 173 5.24 21.04 12.70
N LEU A 174 4.30 21.32 11.80
CA LEU A 174 4.20 22.56 11.03
C LEU A 174 3.00 23.38 11.50
N THR A 175 2.93 23.60 12.81
CA THR A 175 1.93 24.50 13.39
C THR A 175 2.49 25.91 13.40
N ASP A 176 1.80 26.82 12.72
CA ASP A 176 1.92 28.24 13.05
C ASP A 176 0.83 28.59 14.07
N HIS A 177 0.94 29.76 14.70
CA HIS A 177 -0.06 30.22 15.67
C HIS A 177 -1.47 30.41 15.07
N GLN A 178 -1.59 30.49 13.73
CA GLN A 178 -2.85 30.71 13.04
C GLN A 178 -3.55 29.39 12.71
N ASN A 179 -2.80 28.29 12.59
CA ASN A 179 -3.32 26.97 12.37
C ASN A 179 -2.55 25.88 13.12
N PRO A 180 -2.97 25.61 14.38
CA PRO A 180 -2.39 24.53 15.16
C PRO A 180 -2.69 23.14 14.58
N ALA A 181 -3.63 23.00 13.64
CA ALA A 181 -3.94 21.73 13.00
C ALA A 181 -3.03 21.42 11.80
N GLY A 182 -2.32 22.40 11.25
CA GLY A 182 -1.44 22.20 10.10
C GLY A 182 -2.19 21.69 8.87
N ARG A 183 -1.85 20.50 8.38
CA ARG A 183 -2.46 19.88 7.20
C ARG A 183 -2.98 18.49 7.53
N TRP A 184 -3.99 18.03 6.79
CA TRP A 184 -4.52 16.67 6.87
C TRP A 184 -3.44 15.59 6.96
N ILE A 185 -2.41 15.66 6.11
CA ILE A 185 -1.32 14.67 6.08
C ILE A 185 -0.55 14.51 7.39
N TYR A 186 -0.67 15.45 8.34
CA TYR A 186 -0.04 15.35 9.65
C TYR A 186 -0.95 14.76 10.73
N ALA A 187 -2.25 14.66 10.45
CA ALA A 187 -3.26 14.25 11.42
C ALA A 187 -3.49 12.73 11.40
N MET A 188 -2.47 11.91 11.64
CA MET A 188 -2.57 10.45 11.69
C MET A 188 -2.63 9.93 13.13
N TYR A 189 -3.78 10.15 13.77
CA TYR A 189 -3.99 9.81 15.17
C TYR A 189 -4.76 8.50 15.36
N ASP A 190 -4.64 7.92 16.56
CA ASP A 190 -5.51 6.86 17.06
C ASP A 190 -5.69 6.99 18.58
N LEU A 191 -6.77 6.43 19.12
CA LEU A 191 -7.12 6.45 20.54
C LEU A 191 -7.13 5.06 21.13
N PHE A 192 -6.67 4.93 22.37
CA PHE A 192 -6.75 3.69 23.14
C PHE A 192 -6.77 4.01 24.63
N LEU A 193 -7.25 3.04 25.41
CA LEU A 193 -7.21 3.12 26.87
C LEU A 193 -6.15 2.15 27.39
N TYR A 194 -5.47 2.55 28.45
CA TYR A 194 -4.58 1.67 29.21
C TYR A 194 -4.87 1.82 30.71
N GLN A 195 -5.34 0.75 31.34
CA GLN A 195 -5.76 0.73 32.75
C GLN A 195 -6.82 1.81 33.07
N GLY A 196 -7.74 2.06 32.12
CA GLY A 196 -8.81 3.04 32.25
C GLY A 196 -8.43 4.48 31.91
N GLU A 197 -7.14 4.79 31.73
CA GLU A 197 -6.69 6.11 31.28
C GLU A 197 -6.61 6.18 29.75
N VAL A 198 -6.91 7.36 29.20
CA VAL A 198 -6.95 7.63 27.77
C VAL A 198 -5.61 8.12 27.27
N TYR A 199 -5.16 7.50 26.19
CA TYR A 199 -3.97 7.87 25.45
C TYR A 199 -4.32 8.00 23.98
N PHE A 200 -3.55 8.83 23.29
CA PHE A 200 -3.56 8.87 21.84
C PHE A 200 -2.15 8.79 21.32
N ASP A 201 -2.00 8.30 20.10
CA ASP A 201 -0.73 8.28 19.42
C ASP A 201 -0.81 8.94 18.06
N LYS A 202 0.36 9.34 17.56
CA LYS A 202 0.52 10.00 16.28
C LYS A 202 1.64 9.34 15.50
N TRP A 203 1.31 8.94 14.27
CA TRP A 203 2.31 8.48 13.31
C TRP A 203 2.99 9.69 12.65
N HIS A 204 4.32 9.72 12.62
CA HIS A 204 5.07 10.79 11.98
C HIS A 204 5.42 10.42 10.54
N ASP A 205 4.98 11.25 9.60
CA ASP A 205 5.31 11.14 8.17
C ASP A 205 6.26 12.25 7.70
N GLU A 206 6.91 12.93 8.66
CA GLU A 206 8.01 13.85 8.39
C GLU A 206 9.21 13.07 7.84
N ILE A 207 9.88 13.60 6.81
CA ILE A 207 11.03 12.95 6.15
C ILE A 207 12.14 12.55 7.15
N ASN A 208 12.36 13.35 8.19
CA ASN A 208 13.41 13.13 9.21
C ASN A 208 12.95 12.30 10.42
N LYS A 209 11.66 11.97 10.52
CA LYS A 209 11.08 11.13 11.58
C LYS A 209 10.23 10.00 11.01
N GLN A 210 10.49 9.67 9.75
CA GLN A 210 9.72 8.68 9.02
C GLN A 210 9.79 7.37 9.80
N ASN A 211 8.64 6.72 9.96
CA ASN A 211 8.51 5.48 10.73
C ASN A 211 8.61 5.62 12.26
N THR A 212 8.36 6.80 12.81
CA THR A 212 8.22 6.94 14.26
C THR A 212 6.76 7.14 14.65
N LEU A 213 6.41 6.62 15.81
CA LEU A 213 5.13 6.77 16.47
C LEU A 213 5.38 7.41 17.83
N SER A 214 4.66 8.49 18.15
CA SER A 214 4.69 9.06 19.50
C SER A 214 3.36 8.82 20.19
N VAL A 215 3.41 8.47 21.48
CA VAL A 215 2.24 8.34 22.34
C VAL A 215 2.17 9.55 23.25
N PHE A 216 0.97 10.05 23.46
CA PHE A 216 0.66 11.24 24.24
C PHE A 216 -0.41 10.94 25.28
N LYS A 217 -0.36 11.69 26.37
CA LYS A 217 -1.41 11.77 27.38
C LYS A 217 -1.77 13.23 27.56
N THR A 218 -3.05 13.56 27.55
CA THR A 218 -3.55 14.87 27.99
C THR A 218 -4.04 14.74 29.43
N GLU A 219 -3.65 15.69 30.28
CA GLU A 219 -4.05 15.77 31.68
C GLU A 219 -4.04 17.24 32.12
N GLY A 220 -5.17 17.73 32.63
CA GLY A 220 -5.32 19.12 33.07
C GLY A 220 -5.02 20.14 31.96
N GLY A 221 -5.60 19.94 30.78
CA GLY A 221 -5.38 20.81 29.61
C GLY A 221 -3.94 20.82 29.08
N THR A 222 -3.09 19.88 29.50
CA THR A 222 -1.70 19.78 29.03
C THR A 222 -1.44 18.43 28.40
N THR A 223 -0.94 18.44 27.17
CA THR A 223 -0.52 17.23 26.47
C THR A 223 0.96 16.99 26.65
N LYS A 224 1.31 15.80 27.14
CA LYS A 224 2.69 15.34 27.28
C LYS A 224 2.92 14.12 26.42
N LYS A 225 4.02 14.13 25.66
CA LYS A 225 4.53 12.94 24.98
C LYS A 225 5.09 11.98 26.02
N VAL A 226 4.60 10.75 26.07
CA VAL A 226 5.01 9.73 27.07
C VAL A 226 6.01 8.72 26.52
N CYS A 227 5.99 8.45 25.21
CA CYS A 227 7.07 7.73 24.53
C CYS A 227 7.15 8.04 23.05
N THR A 228 8.30 7.67 22.48
CA THR A 228 8.53 7.60 21.04
C THR A 228 9.05 6.22 20.69
N ILE A 229 8.37 5.55 19.76
CA ILE A 229 8.67 4.23 19.25
C ILE A 229 9.08 4.37 17.79
N GLU A 230 10.25 3.85 17.44
CA GLU A 230 10.71 3.75 16.06
C GLU A 230 10.34 2.38 15.50
N TYR A 231 9.85 2.40 14.27
CA TYR A 231 9.51 1.23 13.46
C TYR A 231 10.56 1.10 12.37
N GLU A 232 11.29 0.00 12.39
CA GLU A 232 12.24 -0.33 11.35
C GLU A 232 11.72 -1.54 10.57
N LEU A 233 11.41 -1.32 9.30
CA LEU A 233 11.29 -2.40 8.33
C LEU A 233 12.70 -2.87 7.99
N SER A 234 13.20 -3.78 8.80
CA SER A 234 14.34 -4.56 8.37
C SER A 234 13.81 -5.62 7.41
N LYS A 235 14.40 -5.71 6.22
CA LYS A 235 14.29 -6.95 5.46
C LYS A 235 14.86 -8.02 6.38
N SER A 236 14.12 -9.10 6.64
CA SER A 236 14.68 -10.23 7.38
C SER A 236 15.92 -10.76 6.65
N LEU A 237 17.08 -10.24 7.03
CA LEU A 237 18.31 -10.99 7.03
C LEU A 237 18.25 -11.70 8.37
N ASP A 238 17.58 -12.85 8.42
CA ASP A 238 17.52 -13.61 9.67
C ASP A 238 18.93 -14.14 9.96
N TYR A 239 19.62 -13.35 10.77
CA TYR A 239 20.99 -13.53 11.23
C TYR A 239 20.91 -14.38 12.50
N SER A 240 20.61 -15.68 12.36
CA SER A 240 20.84 -16.67 13.42
C SER A 240 20.81 -18.12 12.92
N ILE A 241 21.62 -18.46 11.92
CA ILE A 241 22.07 -19.84 11.73
C ILE A 241 23.60 -19.80 11.68
N GLU A 242 24.23 -20.12 12.81
CA GLU A 242 25.64 -20.47 12.83
C GLU A 242 25.89 -21.63 11.85
N ASN A 243 26.81 -21.42 10.91
CA ASN A 243 27.51 -22.43 10.09
C ASN A 243 26.81 -23.05 8.86
N THR A 244 25.94 -22.33 8.14
CA THR A 244 25.66 -22.71 6.73
C THR A 244 26.08 -21.57 5.79
N PRO A 245 27.02 -21.77 4.85
CA PRO A 245 27.35 -20.74 3.88
C PRO A 245 26.16 -20.58 2.93
N ILE A 246 25.42 -19.48 3.08
CA ILE A 246 24.36 -19.09 2.16
C ILE A 246 24.93 -18.06 1.19
N ASP A 247 24.71 -18.37 -0.08
CA ASP A 247 24.99 -17.62 -1.31
C ASP A 247 24.53 -16.15 -1.22
N GLU A 248 25.39 -15.22 -1.64
CA GLU A 248 25.25 -13.75 -1.60
C GLU A 248 24.12 -13.17 -2.49
N THR A 249 23.16 -13.98 -2.90
CA THR A 249 22.20 -13.67 -3.98
C THR A 249 20.96 -12.86 -3.55
N ILE A 250 20.82 -12.47 -2.27
CA ILE A 250 19.62 -11.76 -1.74
C ILE A 250 19.91 -10.29 -1.41
N LEU A 251 20.93 -9.71 -2.03
CA LEU A 251 20.85 -8.33 -2.47
C LEU A 251 20.62 -8.40 -3.98
N ILE A 252 19.49 -7.89 -4.47
CA ILE A 252 19.41 -7.52 -5.89
C ILE A 252 20.32 -6.30 -6.02
N LYS A 253 21.64 -6.54 -6.05
CA LYS A 253 22.53 -5.71 -6.81
C LYS A 253 21.95 -5.72 -8.21
N LEU A 254 21.49 -4.56 -8.67
CA LEU A 254 21.15 -4.36 -10.08
C LEU A 254 22.41 -4.50 -10.97
N ASP A 255 23.59 -4.60 -10.34
CA ASP A 255 24.83 -5.03 -10.97
C ASP A 255 24.61 -6.33 -11.75
N GLY A 256 24.98 -6.30 -13.03
CA GLY A 256 24.93 -7.48 -13.91
C GLY A 256 23.59 -7.74 -14.60
N TRP A 257 22.52 -6.96 -14.36
CA TRP A 257 21.32 -7.01 -15.24
C TRP A 257 21.69 -6.70 -16.69
N HIS A 258 22.72 -5.88 -16.83
CA HIS A 258 23.39 -5.49 -18.05
C HIS A 258 24.19 -6.62 -18.73
N GLN A 259 24.27 -7.80 -18.12
CA GLN A 259 25.01 -8.95 -18.68
C GLN A 259 24.08 -10.13 -18.96
N LEU A 260 22.77 -9.97 -18.72
CA LEU A 260 21.81 -11.03 -18.91
C LEU A 260 21.48 -11.18 -20.40
N SER A 261 21.42 -12.43 -20.86
CA SER A 261 20.73 -12.73 -22.11
C SER A 261 19.25 -12.35 -22.00
N LYS A 262 18.58 -12.13 -23.13
CA LYS A 262 17.14 -11.82 -23.12
C LYS A 262 16.31 -12.83 -22.34
N GLN A 263 16.59 -14.12 -22.48
CA GLN A 263 15.89 -15.17 -21.73
C GLN A 263 16.15 -15.07 -20.21
N GLN A 264 17.39 -14.78 -19.80
CA GLN A 264 17.71 -14.58 -18.38
C GLN A 264 17.02 -13.33 -17.82
N TYR A 265 16.95 -12.26 -18.60
CA TYR A 265 16.22 -11.04 -18.24
C TYR A 265 14.72 -11.30 -18.10
N ASP A 266 14.08 -11.91 -19.10
CA ASP A 266 12.65 -12.21 -19.08
C ASP A 266 12.32 -13.10 -17.86
N ASN A 267 13.14 -14.11 -17.57
CA ASN A 267 13.00 -14.95 -16.38
C ASN A 267 13.19 -14.19 -15.07
N LYS A 268 14.22 -13.35 -14.95
CA LYS A 268 14.45 -12.55 -13.73
C LYS A 268 13.37 -11.49 -13.52
N ARG A 269 12.86 -10.89 -14.60
CA ARG A 269 11.70 -9.97 -14.58
C ARG A 269 10.47 -10.69 -14.06
N TYR A 270 10.13 -11.85 -14.61
CA TYR A 270 9.03 -12.66 -14.10
C TYR A 270 9.19 -13.01 -12.62
N GLN A 271 10.35 -13.52 -12.20
CA GLN A 271 10.65 -13.82 -10.80
C GLN A 271 10.58 -12.59 -9.88
N PHE A 272 10.93 -11.42 -10.39
CA PHE A 272 10.79 -10.16 -9.66
C PHE A 272 9.32 -9.87 -9.37
N PHE A 273 8.44 -9.92 -10.37
CA PHE A 273 7.00 -9.74 -10.17
C PHE A 273 6.39 -10.86 -9.33
N GLN A 274 6.81 -12.11 -9.52
CA GLN A 274 6.38 -13.23 -8.69
C GLN A 274 6.68 -13.01 -7.20
N ARG A 275 7.86 -12.48 -6.88
CA ARG A 275 8.22 -12.12 -5.50
C ARG A 275 7.44 -10.91 -4.99
N LEU A 276 7.04 -9.99 -5.87
CA LEU A 276 6.33 -8.77 -5.51
C LEU A 276 4.83 -8.97 -5.31
N ASP A 277 4.17 -9.72 -6.18
CA ASP A 277 2.70 -9.83 -6.14
C ASP A 277 2.26 -11.19 -5.55
N GLY A 278 3.23 -12.07 -5.28
CA GLY A 278 2.96 -13.49 -5.10
C GLY A 278 2.47 -14.13 -6.39
N SER A 279 2.18 -15.43 -6.34
CA SER A 279 1.57 -16.15 -7.47
C SER A 279 0.56 -17.16 -6.95
N SER A 280 -0.60 -17.25 -7.62
CA SER A 280 -1.58 -18.30 -7.38
C SER A 280 -1.89 -19.05 -8.67
N LEU A 281 -1.74 -20.38 -8.63
CA LEU A 281 -2.20 -21.25 -9.72
C LEU A 281 -3.73 -21.22 -9.86
N GLN A 282 -4.47 -20.88 -8.80
CA GLN A 282 -5.93 -20.90 -8.76
C GLN A 282 -6.51 -19.49 -8.68
N ALA A 283 -7.74 -19.31 -9.18
CA ALA A 283 -8.46 -18.05 -8.99
C ALA A 283 -8.69 -17.77 -7.49
N GLN A 284 -8.61 -16.51 -7.08
CA GLN A 284 -8.85 -16.06 -5.71
C GLN A 284 -9.50 -14.68 -5.70
N LEU A 285 -9.99 -14.25 -4.54
CA LEU A 285 -10.43 -12.87 -4.34
C LEU A 285 -9.26 -12.03 -3.82
N ASP A 286 -9.08 -10.84 -4.37
CA ASP A 286 -8.18 -9.84 -3.82
C ASP A 286 -8.75 -9.20 -2.53
N MET A 287 -8.01 -8.24 -1.96
CA MET A 287 -8.40 -7.56 -0.72
C MET A 287 -9.70 -6.73 -0.81
N ILE A 288 -10.19 -6.43 -2.01
CA ILE A 288 -11.45 -5.72 -2.24
C ILE A 288 -12.54 -6.64 -2.81
N GLY A 289 -12.30 -7.94 -2.90
CA GLY A 289 -13.25 -8.94 -3.37
C GLY A 289 -13.31 -9.09 -4.90
N LYS A 290 -12.31 -8.62 -5.65
CA LYS A 290 -12.24 -8.85 -7.11
C LYS A 290 -11.60 -10.21 -7.42
N PRO A 291 -12.14 -10.96 -8.39
CA PRO A 291 -11.52 -12.20 -8.86
C PRO A 291 -10.19 -11.96 -9.58
N ILE A 292 -9.12 -12.60 -9.11
CA ILE A 292 -7.77 -12.57 -9.70
C ILE A 292 -7.18 -13.98 -9.86
N ILE A 293 -6.16 -14.15 -10.69
CA ILE A 293 -5.37 -15.41 -10.82
C ILE A 293 -3.90 -15.08 -11.15
N GLY A 294 -2.97 -16.05 -11.02
CA GLY A 294 -1.58 -15.86 -11.43
C GLY A 294 -0.89 -14.83 -10.54
N LEU A 295 -0.28 -13.81 -11.16
CA LEU A 295 0.37 -12.67 -10.48
C LEU A 295 -0.62 -11.53 -10.15
N GLY A 296 -1.87 -11.87 -9.85
CA GLY A 296 -2.93 -10.86 -9.66
C GLY A 296 -3.55 -10.36 -10.97
N PHE A 297 -3.58 -11.19 -12.03
CA PHE A 297 -4.29 -10.89 -13.27
C PHE A 297 -5.77 -10.69 -12.97
N ASP A 298 -6.32 -9.52 -13.29
CA ASP A 298 -7.70 -9.15 -13.01
C ASP A 298 -8.61 -9.90 -13.98
N LEU A 299 -9.38 -10.86 -13.49
CA LEU A 299 -10.19 -11.73 -14.35
C LEU A 299 -11.31 -10.98 -15.08
N GLN A 300 -11.68 -9.76 -14.66
CA GLN A 300 -12.63 -8.92 -15.39
C GLN A 300 -11.97 -8.19 -16.56
N ARG A 301 -10.75 -7.67 -16.34
CA ARG A 301 -9.98 -6.91 -17.34
C ARG A 301 -9.24 -7.82 -18.33
N ASP A 302 -8.60 -8.86 -17.80
CA ASP A 302 -7.61 -9.70 -18.49
C ASP A 302 -8.23 -11.04 -18.96
N PHE A 303 -9.57 -11.10 -18.99
CA PHE A 303 -10.38 -12.31 -19.21
C PHE A 303 -9.94 -13.15 -20.42
N ASP A 304 -9.87 -12.53 -21.61
CA ASP A 304 -9.62 -13.25 -22.86
C ASP A 304 -8.23 -13.89 -22.89
N THR A 305 -7.20 -13.15 -22.44
CA THR A 305 -5.82 -13.66 -22.39
C THR A 305 -5.68 -14.81 -21.41
N VAL A 306 -6.25 -14.66 -20.20
CA VAL A 306 -6.23 -15.72 -19.18
C VAL A 306 -6.95 -16.97 -19.69
N LEU A 307 -8.15 -16.83 -20.29
CA LEU A 307 -8.88 -18.00 -20.79
C LEU A 307 -8.18 -18.69 -21.96
N THR A 308 -7.56 -17.92 -22.86
CA THR A 308 -6.75 -18.50 -23.93
C THR A 308 -5.62 -19.36 -23.36
N ASP A 309 -4.92 -18.88 -22.32
CA ASP A 309 -3.85 -19.64 -21.67
C ASP A 309 -4.33 -20.83 -20.83
N LEU A 310 -5.58 -20.78 -20.34
CA LEU A 310 -6.27 -21.94 -19.75
C LEU A 310 -6.81 -22.92 -20.82
N GLY A 311 -6.54 -22.67 -22.10
CA GLY A 311 -6.83 -23.56 -23.22
C GLY A 311 -8.22 -23.42 -23.80
N PHE A 312 -8.86 -22.25 -23.69
CA PHE A 312 -10.08 -21.93 -24.41
C PHE A 312 -9.78 -21.47 -25.84
N ASP A 313 -10.59 -21.92 -26.79
CA ASP A 313 -10.71 -21.27 -28.09
C ASP A 313 -11.87 -20.27 -28.03
N LEU A 314 -11.55 -18.97 -27.91
CA LEU A 314 -12.53 -17.91 -27.76
C LEU A 314 -13.45 -17.74 -28.97
N THR A 315 -13.11 -18.34 -30.10
CA THR A 315 -13.88 -18.25 -31.35
C THR A 315 -14.76 -19.48 -31.59
N HIS A 316 -14.50 -20.59 -30.90
CA HIS A 316 -15.19 -21.84 -31.15
C HIS A 316 -16.65 -21.82 -30.64
N PRO A 317 -17.66 -22.18 -31.47
CA PRO A 317 -19.06 -22.14 -31.06
C PRO A 317 -19.39 -23.00 -29.82
N LEU A 318 -18.72 -24.15 -29.66
CA LEU A 318 -18.90 -25.02 -28.50
C LEU A 318 -18.42 -24.42 -27.17
N GLU A 319 -17.55 -23.40 -27.22
CA GLU A 319 -16.99 -22.75 -26.03
C GLU A 319 -17.86 -21.60 -25.53
N GLN A 320 -18.64 -20.98 -26.40
CA GLN A 320 -19.41 -19.77 -26.11
C GLN A 320 -20.34 -19.88 -24.88
N PRO A 321 -21.04 -21.00 -24.64
CA PRO A 321 -21.85 -21.15 -23.43
C PRO A 321 -21.00 -21.05 -22.15
N TYR A 322 -19.83 -21.68 -22.14
CA TYR A 322 -18.92 -21.68 -20.98
C TYR A 322 -18.27 -20.31 -20.75
N LEU A 323 -17.84 -19.64 -21.83
CA LEU A 323 -17.31 -18.27 -21.74
C LEU A 323 -18.33 -17.31 -21.08
N LYS A 324 -19.61 -17.42 -21.47
CA LYS A 324 -20.70 -16.62 -20.89
C LYS A 324 -20.92 -16.92 -19.41
N GLU A 325 -20.91 -18.20 -19.02
CA GLU A 325 -21.06 -18.61 -17.61
C GLU A 325 -19.89 -18.16 -16.74
N ILE A 326 -18.66 -18.33 -17.22
CA ILE A 326 -17.45 -17.86 -16.50
C ILE A 326 -17.50 -16.35 -16.34
N LYS A 327 -17.87 -15.61 -17.40
CA LYS A 327 -18.02 -14.15 -17.31
C LYS A 327 -19.07 -13.74 -16.28
N LYS A 328 -20.22 -14.45 -16.22
CA LYS A 328 -21.24 -14.23 -15.19
C LYS A 328 -20.70 -14.48 -13.78
N VAL A 329 -19.92 -15.55 -13.58
CA VAL A 329 -19.28 -15.85 -12.29
C VAL A 329 -18.29 -14.74 -11.92
N ILE A 330 -17.39 -14.32 -12.81
CA ILE A 330 -16.38 -13.30 -12.51
C ILE A 330 -16.98 -11.91 -12.17
N HIS A 331 -18.17 -11.60 -12.69
CA HIS A 331 -18.90 -10.36 -12.35
C HIS A 331 -19.82 -10.52 -11.13
N GLY A 332 -19.91 -11.73 -10.55
CA GLY A 332 -20.67 -11.99 -9.34
C GLY A 332 -19.92 -11.60 -8.06
N THR A 333 -20.63 -11.60 -6.93
CA THR A 333 -20.06 -11.37 -5.61
C THR A 333 -19.86 -12.71 -4.89
N PHE A 334 -18.68 -12.90 -4.29
CA PHE A 334 -18.34 -14.09 -3.51
C PHE A 334 -17.84 -13.69 -2.13
N HIS A 335 -18.15 -14.50 -1.14
CA HIS A 335 -17.70 -14.29 0.24
C HIS A 335 -16.32 -14.92 0.53
N SER A 336 -15.79 -15.73 -0.39
CA SER A 336 -14.47 -16.36 -0.25
C SER A 336 -13.87 -16.81 -1.59
N SER A 337 -12.53 -16.91 -1.65
CA SER A 337 -11.81 -17.52 -2.78
C SER A 337 -12.25 -18.95 -3.05
N HIS A 338 -12.55 -19.73 -2.01
CA HIS A 338 -13.02 -21.10 -2.16
C HIS A 338 -14.39 -21.19 -2.87
N ALA A 339 -15.31 -20.25 -2.59
CA ALA A 339 -16.61 -20.20 -3.25
C ALA A 339 -16.47 -19.84 -4.75
N LEU A 340 -15.62 -18.85 -5.06
CA LEU A 340 -15.27 -18.48 -6.42
C LEU A 340 -14.66 -19.67 -7.20
N GLN A 341 -13.63 -20.31 -6.62
CA GLN A 341 -12.96 -21.47 -7.20
C GLN A 341 -13.94 -22.62 -7.46
N SER A 342 -14.83 -22.90 -6.51
CA SER A 342 -15.83 -23.97 -6.64
C SER A 342 -16.79 -23.71 -7.80
N ALA A 343 -17.24 -22.46 -7.96
CA ALA A 343 -18.10 -22.05 -9.07
C ALA A 343 -17.38 -22.18 -10.43
N LEU A 344 -16.14 -21.68 -10.53
CA LEU A 344 -15.35 -21.76 -11.76
C LEU A 344 -15.00 -23.22 -12.13
N ASN A 345 -14.59 -24.03 -11.15
CA ASN A 345 -14.26 -25.43 -11.36
C ASN A 345 -15.48 -26.27 -11.78
N ALA A 346 -16.69 -25.91 -11.35
CA ALA A 346 -17.90 -26.57 -11.81
C ALA A 346 -18.11 -26.39 -13.32
N ILE A 347 -17.92 -25.16 -13.82
CA ILE A 347 -18.01 -24.86 -15.25
C ILE A 347 -16.91 -25.59 -16.03
N MET A 348 -15.67 -25.59 -15.52
CA MET A 348 -14.54 -26.27 -16.17
C MET A 348 -14.75 -27.79 -16.29
N ARG A 349 -15.32 -28.44 -15.27
CA ARG A 349 -15.69 -29.87 -15.36
C ARG A 349 -16.76 -30.14 -16.41
N GLN A 350 -17.79 -29.29 -16.49
CA GLN A 350 -18.84 -29.41 -17.51
C GLN A 350 -18.26 -29.25 -18.91
N ARG A 351 -17.44 -28.21 -19.13
CA ARG A 351 -16.70 -27.98 -20.36
C ARG A 351 -15.86 -29.20 -20.76
N ALA A 352 -15.01 -29.69 -19.86
CA ALA A 352 -14.14 -30.82 -20.15
C ALA A 352 -14.92 -32.07 -20.55
N ASN A 353 -16.02 -32.37 -19.84
CA ASN A 353 -16.90 -33.48 -20.16
C ASN A 353 -17.60 -33.30 -21.52
N HIS A 354 -18.04 -32.09 -21.85
CA HIS A 354 -18.67 -31.80 -23.13
C HIS A 354 -17.69 -31.97 -24.29
N LEU A 355 -16.50 -31.36 -24.21
CA LEU A 355 -15.48 -31.43 -25.25
C LEU A 355 -14.96 -32.86 -25.46
N ASN A 356 -14.80 -33.63 -24.38
CA ASN A 356 -14.44 -35.05 -24.47
C ASN A 356 -15.49 -35.87 -25.25
N LYS A 357 -16.79 -35.59 -25.07
CA LYS A 357 -17.86 -36.24 -25.84
C LYS A 357 -17.83 -35.87 -27.34
N GLN A 358 -17.29 -34.70 -27.66
CA GLN A 358 -17.08 -34.23 -29.04
C GLN A 358 -15.73 -34.68 -29.63
N GLY A 359 -14.97 -35.53 -28.92
CA GLY A 359 -13.67 -36.03 -29.36
C GLY A 359 -12.49 -35.08 -29.14
N ILE A 360 -12.71 -33.92 -28.52
CA ILE A 360 -11.67 -32.93 -28.21
C ILE A 360 -11.07 -33.31 -26.84
N LYS A 361 -9.95 -34.05 -26.87
CA LYS A 361 -9.23 -34.53 -25.68
C LYS A 361 -8.11 -33.56 -25.30
N SER A 362 -8.28 -32.79 -24.22
CA SER A 362 -7.22 -31.99 -23.54
C SER A 362 -7.77 -30.89 -22.65
N ALA A 363 -9.10 -30.69 -22.61
CA ALA A 363 -9.70 -29.61 -21.84
C ALA A 363 -9.44 -29.76 -20.34
N LYS A 364 -8.85 -28.72 -19.74
CA LYS A 364 -8.65 -28.62 -18.28
C LYS A 364 -10.00 -28.76 -17.57
N SER A 365 -10.03 -29.54 -16.49
CA SER A 365 -11.22 -29.73 -15.64
C SER A 365 -11.27 -28.81 -14.43
N THR A 366 -10.25 -27.99 -14.24
CA THR A 366 -10.12 -26.99 -13.18
C THR A 366 -9.75 -25.63 -13.77
N PHE A 367 -10.20 -24.56 -13.12
CA PHE A 367 -9.86 -23.18 -13.44
C PHE A 367 -8.55 -22.83 -12.75
N ALA A 368 -7.45 -23.38 -13.27
CA ALA A 368 -6.13 -23.22 -12.69
C ALA A 368 -5.03 -23.36 -13.74
N TYR A 369 -3.94 -22.62 -13.54
CA TYR A 369 -2.68 -22.89 -14.18
C TYR A 369 -2.10 -24.22 -13.67
N GLN A 370 -1.39 -24.92 -14.54
CA GLN A 370 -0.73 -26.18 -14.20
C GLN A 370 0.57 -25.95 -13.42
N ASN A 371 1.27 -24.85 -13.69
CA ASN A 371 2.56 -24.49 -13.10
C ASN A 371 2.87 -23.00 -13.36
N ASP A 372 3.96 -22.53 -12.77
CA ASP A 372 4.43 -21.15 -12.92
C ASP A 372 4.84 -20.79 -14.35
N GLN A 373 5.20 -21.75 -15.20
CA GLN A 373 5.53 -21.48 -16.60
C GLN A 373 4.30 -21.01 -17.39
N GLU A 374 3.12 -21.54 -17.09
CA GLU A 374 1.87 -21.04 -17.67
C GLU A 374 1.56 -19.62 -17.18
N ILE A 375 1.78 -19.33 -15.88
CA ILE A 375 1.64 -17.97 -15.35
C ILE A 375 2.61 -17.01 -16.03
N GLN A 376 3.88 -17.40 -16.21
CA GLN A 376 4.89 -16.62 -16.91
C GLN A 376 4.48 -16.32 -18.35
N THR A 377 3.91 -17.31 -19.03
CA THR A 377 3.41 -17.13 -20.40
C THR A 377 2.28 -16.09 -20.47
N THR A 378 1.35 -16.09 -19.50
CA THR A 378 0.32 -15.06 -19.40
C THR A 378 0.91 -13.70 -19.04
N PHE A 379 1.87 -13.66 -18.11
CA PHE A 379 2.58 -12.44 -17.71
C PHE A 379 3.28 -11.76 -18.89
N ASP A 380 3.96 -12.54 -19.73
CA ASP A 380 4.68 -12.03 -20.90
C ASP A 380 3.73 -11.45 -21.98
N LYS A 381 2.44 -11.81 -21.95
CA LYS A 381 1.40 -11.25 -22.83
C LYS A 381 0.75 -10.01 -22.25
N LEU A 382 0.45 -10.00 -20.95
CA LEU A 382 -0.33 -8.95 -20.30
C LEU A 382 0.53 -7.82 -19.75
N ILE A 383 1.53 -8.16 -18.96
CA ILE A 383 2.24 -7.21 -18.10
C ILE A 383 3.57 -6.81 -18.71
N ALA A 384 4.32 -7.76 -19.27
CA ALA A 384 5.63 -7.47 -19.83
C ALA A 384 5.59 -6.35 -20.88
N PRO A 385 4.69 -6.33 -21.89
CA PRO A 385 4.72 -5.27 -22.90
C PRO A 385 4.44 -3.89 -22.31
N VAL A 386 3.52 -3.80 -21.35
CA VAL A 386 3.17 -2.54 -20.67
C VAL A 386 4.35 -2.04 -19.83
N TYR A 387 4.94 -2.93 -19.04
CA TYR A 387 6.12 -2.64 -18.23
C TYR A 387 7.30 -2.18 -19.10
N GLU A 388 7.62 -2.91 -20.18
CA GLU A 388 8.73 -2.58 -21.08
C GLU A 388 8.53 -1.21 -21.75
N ASN A 389 7.31 -0.93 -22.24
CA ASN A 389 7.01 0.36 -22.86
C ASN A 389 7.16 1.52 -21.88
N GLN A 390 6.76 1.33 -20.62
CA GLN A 390 6.92 2.37 -19.61
C GLN A 390 8.37 2.56 -19.18
N LEU A 391 9.12 1.47 -19.06
CA LEU A 391 10.56 1.52 -18.82
C LEU A 391 11.27 2.28 -19.94
N ASP A 392 10.92 2.01 -21.20
CA ASP A 392 11.46 2.72 -22.36
C ASP A 392 11.13 4.22 -22.33
N ASN A 393 9.87 4.57 -22.07
CA ASN A 393 9.47 5.98 -21.95
C ASN A 393 10.22 6.70 -20.82
N TRP A 394 10.42 6.03 -19.69
CA TRP A 394 11.17 6.58 -18.56
C TRP A 394 12.65 6.80 -18.92
N LEU A 395 13.29 5.82 -19.58
CA LEU A 395 14.66 5.94 -20.05
C LEU A 395 14.81 7.07 -21.08
N ALA A 396 13.86 7.22 -22.00
CA ALA A 396 13.89 8.29 -23.00
C ALA A 396 13.84 9.68 -22.36
N VAL A 397 13.00 9.87 -21.33
CA VAL A 397 12.96 11.14 -20.58
C VAL A 397 14.27 11.38 -19.82
N ALA A 398 14.80 10.36 -19.14
CA ALA A 398 16.04 10.48 -18.40
C ALA A 398 17.25 10.83 -19.29
N VAL A 399 17.29 10.28 -20.51
CA VAL A 399 18.31 10.61 -21.52
C VAL A 399 18.14 12.04 -22.03
N ASN A 400 16.91 12.48 -22.33
CA ASN A 400 16.65 13.85 -22.82
C ASN A 400 16.92 14.92 -21.76
N ASP A 401 16.68 14.64 -20.47
CA ASP A 401 17.02 15.55 -19.37
C ASP A 401 18.54 15.66 -19.14
N SER A 402 19.34 14.73 -19.70
CA SER A 402 20.81 14.71 -19.59
C SER A 402 21.53 15.56 -20.65
N HIS A 403 20.82 16.44 -21.36
CA HIS A 403 21.42 17.40 -22.29
C HIS A 403 22.27 18.46 -21.57
N GLN A 404 23.50 18.06 -21.24
CA GLN A 404 24.65 18.94 -21.39
C GLN A 404 25.88 18.30 -22.05
N ASP A 405 25.98 16.96 -22.29
CA ASP A 405 27.21 16.42 -22.91
C ASP A 405 27.12 15.24 -23.91
N ASN A 406 25.98 14.60 -24.21
CA ASN A 406 25.99 13.39 -25.07
C ASN A 406 25.22 13.54 -26.38
N ALA A 407 25.91 14.00 -27.43
CA ALA A 407 25.39 14.14 -28.80
C ALA A 407 25.40 12.83 -29.64
N GLU A 408 25.75 11.68 -29.06
CA GLU A 408 25.84 10.40 -29.81
C GLU A 408 24.62 9.47 -29.67
N MET A 409 23.57 9.83 -28.92
CA MET A 409 22.42 8.95 -28.68
C MET A 409 21.22 9.22 -29.63
N SER A 410 21.37 8.89 -30.91
CA SER A 410 20.26 8.78 -31.89
C SER A 410 19.94 7.31 -32.21
N PRO A 411 18.74 7.00 -32.76
CA PRO A 411 17.82 6.00 -32.22
C PRO A 411 18.43 4.58 -32.19
N LEU A 412 18.68 4.09 -30.97
CA LEU A 412 19.42 2.85 -30.73
C LEU A 412 18.48 1.63 -30.63
N PRO A 413 18.81 0.47 -31.23
CA PRO A 413 17.96 -0.71 -31.24
C PRO A 413 17.94 -1.46 -29.90
N LEU A 414 16.74 -1.89 -29.52
CA LEU A 414 16.42 -2.52 -28.23
C LEU A 414 17.15 -3.86 -27.98
N SER A 415 18.04 -3.87 -26.98
CA SER A 415 18.06 -4.83 -25.84
C SER A 415 19.41 -4.82 -25.11
N ASN A 416 20.52 -4.73 -25.85
CA ASN A 416 21.87 -4.71 -25.26
C ASN A 416 22.30 -3.33 -24.74
N GLU A 417 21.63 -2.24 -25.12
CA GLU A 417 22.00 -0.87 -24.68
C GLU A 417 21.10 -0.36 -23.53
N ARG A 418 19.87 -0.90 -23.37
CA ARG A 418 19.03 -0.76 -22.15
C ARG A 418 19.78 -1.13 -20.87
N ILE A 419 20.67 -2.09 -21.06
CA ILE A 419 21.55 -2.75 -20.13
C ILE A 419 22.72 -1.81 -19.76
N ALA A 420 23.33 -1.15 -20.74
CA ALA A 420 24.39 -0.15 -20.55
C ALA A 420 23.91 1.12 -19.84
N LEU A 421 22.66 1.54 -20.08
CA LEU A 421 22.03 2.68 -19.41
C LEU A 421 21.76 2.43 -17.92
N LEU A 422 21.41 1.20 -17.53
CA LEU A 422 21.27 0.81 -16.12
C LEU A 422 22.63 0.78 -15.39
N SER A 423 23.74 0.49 -16.09
CA SER A 423 25.09 0.56 -15.50
C SER A 423 25.62 1.99 -15.32
N LEU A 424 25.24 2.94 -16.19
CA LEU A 424 25.64 4.36 -16.07
C LEU A 424 24.98 5.09 -14.90
N LEU A 425 23.88 4.55 -14.38
CA LEU A 425 23.16 5.09 -13.22
C LEU A 425 23.59 4.46 -11.87
N SER A 426 24.58 3.55 -11.89
CA SER A 426 25.13 2.95 -10.68
C SER A 426 26.20 3.87 -10.07
N PRO A 427 26.06 4.32 -8.82
CA PRO A 427 27.06 5.16 -8.17
C PRO A 427 28.23 4.28 -7.75
N HIS A 428 29.23 4.12 -8.63
CA HIS A 428 30.65 3.90 -8.34
C HIS A 428 31.35 3.36 -9.60
N GLN A 429 31.91 4.26 -10.39
CA GLN A 429 33.20 4.01 -11.02
C GLN A 429 34.08 5.22 -10.74
N ASP A 430 35.12 5.01 -9.94
CA ASP A 430 36.23 5.94 -9.80
C ASP A 430 36.87 6.10 -11.19
N ILE A 431 36.49 7.15 -11.90
CA ILE A 431 37.24 7.66 -13.04
C ILE A 431 38.49 8.32 -12.44
N GLN A 432 39.59 7.58 -12.42
CA GLN A 432 40.92 8.17 -12.21
C GLN A 432 41.24 9.09 -13.40
N PRO A 433 41.78 10.29 -13.16
CA PRO A 433 42.11 11.22 -14.23
C PRO A 433 43.33 10.70 -15.01
N ILE A 434 43.17 10.55 -16.33
CA ILE A 434 44.30 10.50 -17.25
C ILE A 434 44.88 11.91 -17.30
N VAL A 435 45.96 12.13 -16.55
CA VAL A 435 46.84 13.29 -16.73
C VAL A 435 47.83 12.92 -17.83
N LEU A 436 47.70 13.59 -18.97
CA LEU A 436 48.78 13.67 -19.95
C LEU A 436 49.81 14.69 -19.44
N SER A 437 51.06 14.28 -19.28
CA SER A 437 52.20 15.20 -19.44
C SER A 437 53.30 14.53 -20.26
N LEU A 438 53.80 15.31 -21.20
CA LEU A 438 54.87 15.04 -22.14
C LEU A 438 56.19 14.69 -21.45
N ASP A 439 56.86 13.68 -21.99
CA ASP A 439 58.24 13.77 -22.50
C ASP A 439 58.32 12.97 -23.81
#